data_AF-A0A2V0P3J5-F1
#
_entry.id   AF-A0A2V0P3J5-F1
#
_cell.length_a   1.000
_cell.length_b   1.000
_cell.length_c   1.000
_cell.angle_alpha   90.00
_cell.angle_beta   90.00
_cell.angle_gamma   90.00
#
_symmetry.space_group_name_H-M   'P 1'
#
loop_
_entity.id
_entity.type
_entity.pdbx_description
1 polymer ?
#
loop_
_entity_poly.entity_id
_entity_poly.type
_entity_poly.pdbx_seq_one_letter_code
_entity_poly.pdbx_strand_id
1 'polypeptide(L)'
;MRIEEVASTTKTQRVATHTHIKGLGLKDDGTAHPMAAGFVGQEQAREACGIVVDMIKGKKMAGRALLMAGAPGTGKTALALGIAQELGTKVPFCPMVGSEVYSSEVKKTEVLMENFRRAIGLRIKENKEVYEGEVTELTPEYTEAEVGFWGQGFGGGKVGRAGSF
;
A
#
# COMPACT_ATOMS: atom_id res chain seq x y z
N MET A 1 -0.43 2.75 -20.63
CA MET A 1 -0.72 3.18 -19.25
C MET A 1 0.19 2.38 -18.33
N ARG A 2 1.21 2.99 -17.70
CA ARG A 2 2.10 2.28 -16.75
C ARG A 2 1.35 2.18 -15.43
N ILE A 3 0.98 0.97 -15.03
CA ILE A 3 0.36 0.70 -13.74
C ILE A 3 1.52 0.56 -12.74
N GLU A 4 1.75 1.58 -11.92
CA GLU A 4 2.66 1.47 -10.78
C GLU A 4 1.92 0.77 -9.64
N GLU A 5 2.43 -0.40 -9.25
CA GLU A 5 1.96 -1.07 -8.05
C GLU A 5 2.33 -0.21 -6.84
N VAL A 6 1.31 0.28 -6.13
CA VAL A 6 1.51 0.98 -4.85
C VAL A 6 1.88 -0.08 -3.82
N ALA A 7 3.13 -0.54 -3.87
CA ALA A 7 3.76 -1.08 -2.68
C ALA A 7 3.73 0.05 -1.66
N SER A 8 3.01 -0.14 -0.55
CA SER A 8 3.02 0.80 0.58
C SER A 8 4.47 1.20 0.78
N THR A 9 4.79 2.47 0.55
CA THR A 9 6.16 2.97 0.45
C THR A 9 6.80 2.74 1.80
N THR A 10 7.37 1.55 1.98
CA THR A 10 7.97 1.12 3.22
C THR A 10 9.36 1.71 3.14
N LYS A 11 9.42 3.05 3.24
CA LYS A 11 10.68 3.75 3.53
C LYS A 11 11.32 2.97 4.67
N THR A 12 12.59 2.62 4.51
CA THR A 12 13.41 1.89 5.47
C THR A 12 13.07 2.40 6.86
N GLN A 13 12.43 1.56 7.69
CA GLN A 13 11.90 2.03 8.97
C GLN A 13 13.06 2.35 9.90
N ARG A 14 13.41 3.63 9.98
CA ARG A 14 14.16 4.17 11.12
C ARG A 14 13.27 4.01 12.36
N VAL A 15 13.87 3.68 13.49
CA VAL A 15 13.15 3.60 14.78
C VAL A 15 12.48 4.95 15.04
N ALA A 16 11.16 4.94 15.12
CA ALA A 16 10.31 6.10 15.38
C ALA A 16 9.53 5.89 16.68
N THR A 17 8.95 6.95 17.22
CA THR A 17 8.26 6.95 18.53
C THR A 17 7.16 5.88 18.65
N HIS A 18 6.58 5.43 17.54
CA HIS A 18 5.48 4.45 17.53
C HIS A 18 5.83 3.12 16.83
N THR A 19 7.11 2.83 16.55
CA THR A 19 7.54 1.57 15.90
C THR A 19 7.21 0.31 16.72
N HIS A 20 7.03 0.46 18.03
CA HIS A 20 6.65 -0.60 18.96
C HIS A 20 5.18 -1.03 18.84
N ILE A 21 4.32 -0.23 18.20
CA ILE A 21 2.90 -0.56 18.00
C ILE A 21 2.76 -1.55 16.86
N LYS A 22 2.19 -2.73 17.13
CA LYS A 22 2.04 -3.84 16.17
C LYS A 22 0.58 -4.19 15.84
N GLY A 23 -0.38 -3.55 16.51
CA GLY A 23 -1.82 -3.81 16.39
C GLY A 23 -2.57 -3.22 17.57
N LEU A 24 -3.88 -3.47 17.68
CA LEU A 24 -4.68 -2.96 18.80
C LEU A 24 -4.59 -3.84 20.05
N GLY A 25 -4.21 -5.12 19.91
CA GLY A 25 -4.08 -6.04 21.05
C GLY A 25 -5.43 -6.38 21.70
N LEU A 26 -6.43 -6.60 20.86
CA LEU A 26 -7.76 -7.06 21.26
C LEU A 26 -7.83 -8.59 21.20
N LYS A 27 -8.73 -9.17 21.99
CA LYS A 27 -9.14 -10.56 21.89
C LYS A 27 -10.19 -10.76 20.81
N ASP A 28 -10.50 -12.01 20.51
CA ASP A 28 -11.56 -12.39 19.56
C ASP A 28 -12.95 -11.92 19.99
N ASP A 29 -13.18 -11.70 21.29
CA ASP A 29 -14.42 -11.14 21.85
C ASP A 29 -14.51 -9.61 21.75
N GLY A 30 -13.46 -8.95 21.24
CA GLY A 30 -13.36 -7.50 21.12
C GLY A 30 -12.84 -6.80 22.37
N THR A 31 -12.59 -7.51 23.48
CA THR A 31 -12.04 -6.91 24.71
C THR A 31 -10.55 -6.65 24.61
N ALA A 32 -10.09 -5.56 25.22
CA ALA A 32 -8.67 -5.21 25.17
C ALA A 32 -7.84 -5.99 26.22
N HIS A 33 -6.70 -6.55 25.83
CA HIS A 33 -5.74 -7.08 26.79
C HIS A 33 -5.05 -5.93 27.54
N PRO A 34 -4.83 -6.01 28.87
CA PRO A 34 -4.21 -4.93 29.64
C PRO A 34 -2.86 -4.46 29.07
N MET A 35 -2.07 -5.40 28.54
CA MET A 35 -0.80 -5.15 27.85
C MET A 35 -0.69 -6.06 26.63
N ALA A 36 -0.73 -5.50 25.42
CA ALA A 36 -0.63 -6.27 24.18
C ALA A 36 -0.28 -5.38 22.98
N ALA A 37 0.37 -5.95 21.97
CA ALA A 37 0.66 -5.32 20.68
C ALA A 37 1.34 -3.93 20.75
N GLY A 38 2.09 -3.67 21.83
CA GLY A 38 2.76 -2.40 22.11
C GLY A 38 1.94 -1.39 22.92
N PHE A 39 0.67 -1.68 23.22
CA PHE A 39 -0.17 -0.86 24.09
C PHE A 39 -0.17 -1.33 25.55
N VAL A 40 -0.33 -0.37 26.45
CA VAL A 40 -0.57 -0.57 27.89
C VAL A 40 -1.75 0.32 28.29
N GLY A 41 -2.80 -0.28 28.85
CA GLY A 41 -4.02 0.44 29.24
C GLY A 41 -4.83 0.98 28.04
N GLN A 42 -5.54 2.11 28.21
CA GLN A 42 -6.44 2.67 27.19
C GLN A 42 -7.41 1.63 26.60
N GLU A 43 -7.99 0.80 27.46
CA GLU A 43 -8.84 -0.34 27.07
C GLU A 43 -10.06 0.13 26.27
N GLN A 44 -10.86 1.04 26.83
CA GLN A 44 -12.06 1.57 26.15
C GLN A 44 -11.76 2.17 24.77
N ALA A 45 -10.66 2.90 24.64
CA ALA A 45 -10.28 3.50 23.37
C ALA A 45 -9.86 2.43 22.35
N ARG A 46 -9.12 1.39 22.78
CA ARG A 46 -8.72 0.27 21.91
C ARG A 46 -9.92 -0.56 21.47
N GLU A 47 -10.85 -0.84 22.37
CA GLU A 47 -12.10 -1.56 22.07
C GLU A 47 -12.93 -0.77 21.05
N ALA A 48 -13.09 0.54 21.25
CA ALA A 48 -13.76 1.41 20.28
C ALA A 48 -13.04 1.43 18.91
N CYS A 49 -11.70 1.44 18.90
CA CYS A 49 -10.93 1.30 17.67
C CYS A 49 -11.13 -0.07 16.99
N GLY A 50 -11.34 -1.14 17.76
CA GLY A 50 -11.70 -2.47 17.24
C GLY A 50 -12.99 -2.45 16.44
N ILE A 51 -14.04 -1.82 16.99
CA ILE A 51 -15.32 -1.63 16.29
C ILE A 51 -15.10 -0.87 14.98
N VAL A 52 -14.23 0.16 14.99
CA VAL A 52 -13.89 0.90 13.77
C VAL A 52 -13.19 0.02 12.74
N VAL A 53 -12.23 -0.80 13.15
CA VAL A 53 -11.55 -1.77 12.27
C VAL A 53 -12.57 -2.71 11.64
N ASP A 54 -13.53 -3.22 12.41
CA ASP A 54 -14.57 -4.10 11.91
C ASP A 54 -15.51 -3.39 10.94
N MET A 55 -15.87 -2.13 11.19
CA MET A 55 -16.64 -1.33 10.24
C MET A 55 -15.87 -1.07 8.94
N ILE A 56 -14.55 -0.89 8.98
CA ILE A 56 -13.70 -0.74 7.79
C ILE A 56 -13.65 -2.06 7.01
N LYS A 57 -13.35 -3.18 7.69
CA LYS A 57 -13.33 -4.53 7.08
C LYS A 57 -14.70 -4.90 6.49
N GLY A 58 -15.77 -4.53 7.18
CA GLY A 58 -17.16 -4.69 6.74
C GLY A 58 -17.64 -3.67 5.70
N LYS A 59 -16.77 -2.75 5.24
CA LYS A 59 -17.05 -1.70 4.24
C LYS A 59 -18.21 -0.75 4.60
N LYS A 60 -18.47 -0.55 5.90
CA LYS A 60 -19.55 0.32 6.43
C LYS A 60 -19.06 1.71 6.85
N MET A 61 -17.77 2.03 6.68
CA MET A 61 -17.17 3.32 7.04
C MET A 61 -17.14 4.38 5.92
N ALA A 62 -17.67 4.09 4.74
CA ALA A 62 -17.61 5.03 3.61
C ALA A 62 -18.24 6.39 3.95
N GLY A 63 -17.51 7.48 3.72
CA GLY A 63 -17.98 8.86 3.98
C GLY A 63 -18.07 9.26 5.46
N ARG A 64 -17.54 8.45 6.39
CA ARG A 64 -17.54 8.75 7.83
C ARG A 64 -16.18 9.23 8.29
N ALA A 65 -16.17 10.08 9.31
CA ALA A 65 -14.96 10.55 9.99
C ALA A 65 -14.90 10.02 11.41
N LEU A 66 -13.70 9.68 11.88
CA LEU A 66 -13.41 9.36 13.27
C LEU A 66 -12.58 10.48 13.89
N LEU A 67 -13.06 11.08 14.97
CA LEU A 67 -12.32 12.08 15.74
C LEU A 67 -11.81 11.45 17.05
N MET A 68 -10.51 11.49 17.26
CA MET A 68 -9.90 11.09 18.53
C MET A 68 -9.55 12.33 19.35
N ALA A 69 -10.23 12.51 20.49
CA ALA A 69 -10.03 13.65 21.38
C ALA A 69 -9.32 13.22 22.68
N GLY A 70 -8.57 14.16 23.28
CA GLY A 70 -7.88 13.94 24.55
C GLY A 70 -6.63 14.82 24.69
N ALA A 71 -6.07 14.89 25.90
CA ALA A 71 -4.86 15.67 26.20
C ALA A 71 -3.64 15.24 25.35
N PRO A 72 -2.64 16.12 25.11
CA PRO A 72 -1.40 15.70 24.44
C PRO A 72 -0.73 14.53 25.19
N GLY A 73 -0.06 13.63 24.45
CA GLY A 73 0.62 12.48 25.04
C GLY A 73 -0.26 11.26 25.39
N THR A 74 -1.58 11.31 25.19
CA THR A 74 -2.49 10.19 25.52
C THR A 74 -2.56 9.05 24.49
N GLY A 75 -1.64 9.01 23.52
CA GLY A 75 -1.57 7.89 22.57
C GLY A 75 -2.55 7.93 21.39
N LYS A 76 -3.18 9.07 21.08
CA LYS A 76 -4.08 9.22 19.90
C LYS A 76 -3.43 8.77 18.59
N THR A 77 -2.23 9.25 18.31
CA THR A 77 -1.47 8.86 17.10
C THR A 77 -1.10 7.38 17.12
N ALA A 78 -0.81 6.83 18.31
CA ALA A 78 -0.54 5.41 18.48
C ALA A 78 -1.78 4.57 18.12
N LEU A 79 -2.98 4.97 18.58
CA LEU A 79 -4.24 4.29 18.23
C LEU A 79 -4.51 4.29 16.72
N ALA A 80 -4.30 5.41 16.01
CA ALA A 80 -4.42 5.46 14.55
C ALA A 80 -3.45 4.49 13.85
N LEU A 81 -2.20 4.42 14.32
CA LEU A 81 -1.22 3.46 13.79
C LEU A 81 -1.60 2.02 14.16
N GLY A 82 -2.16 1.78 15.34
CA GLY A 82 -2.71 0.48 15.74
C GLY A 82 -3.80 0.00 14.79
N ILE A 83 -4.76 0.87 14.45
CA ILE A 83 -5.79 0.61 13.43
C ILE A 83 -5.15 0.25 12.08
N ALA A 84 -4.14 1.02 11.65
CA ALA A 84 -3.45 0.76 10.38
C ALA A 84 -2.76 -0.61 10.36
N GLN A 85 -2.10 -1.00 11.45
CA GLN A 85 -1.46 -2.31 11.57
C GLN A 85 -2.52 -3.44 11.59
N GLU A 86 -3.66 -3.23 12.25
CA GLU A 86 -4.75 -4.21 12.35
C GLU A 86 -5.48 -4.46 11.02
N LEU A 87 -5.50 -3.46 10.13
CA LEU A 87 -6.02 -3.58 8.76
C LEU A 87 -5.02 -4.29 7.83
N GLY A 88 -3.73 -4.23 8.16
CA GLY A 88 -2.64 -4.85 7.43
C GLY A 88 -2.28 -4.13 6.12
N THR A 89 -1.29 -4.68 5.41
CA THR A 89 -0.71 -4.07 4.19
C THR A 89 -1.64 -4.02 2.99
N LYS A 90 -2.78 -4.72 3.05
CA LYS A 90 -3.75 -4.78 1.96
C LYS A 90 -4.63 -3.53 1.88
N VAL A 91 -4.72 -2.76 2.97
CA VAL A 91 -5.51 -1.53 3.02
C VAL A 91 -4.54 -0.35 3.06
N PRO A 92 -4.65 0.61 2.13
CA PRO A 92 -3.77 1.77 2.14
C PRO A 92 -4.04 2.64 3.38
N PHE A 93 -2.96 3.13 3.98
CA PHE A 93 -3.00 4.06 5.10
C PHE A 93 -2.10 5.25 4.79
N CYS A 94 -2.68 6.45 4.77
CA CYS A 94 -2.01 7.68 4.38
C CYS A 94 -1.98 8.66 5.56
N PRO A 95 -0.94 8.65 6.41
CA PRO A 95 -0.79 9.65 7.46
C PRO A 95 -0.44 11.01 6.83
N MET A 96 -1.11 12.07 7.28
CA MET A 96 -0.85 13.45 6.87
C MET A 96 -0.77 14.34 8.11
N VAL A 97 0.14 15.31 8.10
CA VAL A 97 0.18 16.39 9.08
C VAL A 97 -0.60 17.60 8.56
N GLY A 98 -1.44 18.22 9.39
CA GLY A 98 -2.29 19.35 8.96
C GLY A 98 -1.54 20.53 8.34
N SER A 99 -0.27 20.74 8.72
CA SER A 99 0.59 21.76 8.11
C SER A 99 0.98 21.45 6.65
N GLU A 100 1.00 20.17 6.25
CA GLU A 100 1.33 19.76 4.88
C GLU A 100 0.28 20.19 3.85
N VAL A 101 -0.93 20.56 4.31
CA VAL A 101 -2.01 21.07 3.45
C VAL A 101 -1.69 22.47 2.90
N TYR A 102 -0.83 23.22 3.58
CA TYR A 102 -0.48 24.59 3.20
C TYR A 102 0.72 24.56 2.24
N SER A 103 0.45 24.88 0.96
CA SER A 103 1.46 24.98 -0.09
C SER A 103 1.36 26.33 -0.81
N SER A 104 2.50 26.85 -1.29
CA SER A 104 2.58 28.03 -2.15
C SER A 104 2.29 27.73 -3.62
N GLU A 105 2.57 26.49 -4.05
CA GLU A 105 2.47 26.08 -5.46
C GLU A 105 1.12 25.44 -5.77
N VAL A 106 0.53 24.73 -4.80
CA VAL A 106 -0.66 23.91 -4.98
C VAL A 106 -1.79 24.38 -4.08
N LYS A 107 -3.02 24.39 -4.59
CA LYS A 107 -4.20 24.76 -3.80
C LYS A 107 -4.42 23.76 -2.67
N LYS A 108 -4.79 24.25 -1.48
CA LYS A 108 -5.10 23.43 -0.29
C LYS A 108 -6.08 22.29 -0.58
N THR A 109 -7.10 22.56 -1.40
CA THR A 109 -8.11 21.56 -1.80
C THR A 109 -7.50 20.44 -2.63
N GLU A 110 -6.55 20.76 -3.51
CA GLU A 110 -5.88 19.76 -4.35
C GLU A 110 -5.01 18.84 -3.50
N VAL A 111 -4.27 19.39 -2.55
CA VAL A 111 -3.46 18.59 -1.60
C VAL A 111 -4.35 17.62 -0.81
N LEU A 112 -5.52 18.08 -0.35
CA LEU A 112 -6.49 17.20 0.34
C LEU A 112 -7.04 16.12 -0.60
N MET A 113 -7.46 16.50 -1.81
CA MET A 113 -8.02 15.56 -2.79
C MET A 113 -7.00 14.49 -3.22
N GLU A 114 -5.74 14.86 -3.38
CA GLU A 114 -4.65 13.93 -3.67
C GLU A 114 -4.49 12.89 -2.55
N ASN A 115 -4.51 13.33 -1.30
CA ASN A 115 -4.39 12.41 -0.16
C ASN A 115 -5.62 11.51 0.01
N PHE A 116 -6.83 12.00 -0.27
CA PHE A 116 -8.01 11.14 -0.35
C PHE A 116 -7.86 10.08 -1.44
N ARG A 117 -7.34 10.43 -2.62
CA ARG A 117 -7.07 9.45 -3.70
C ARG A 117 -6.02 8.43 -3.30
N ARG A 118 -4.93 8.85 -2.64
CA ARG A 118 -3.88 7.93 -2.12
C ARG A 118 -4.40 6.96 -1.07
N ALA A 119 -5.40 7.37 -0.28
CA ALA A 119 -6.01 6.53 0.75
C ALA A 119 -7.07 5.55 0.20
N ILE A 120 -7.39 5.58 -1.10
CA ILE A 120 -8.35 4.67 -1.72
C ILE A 120 -7.60 3.63 -2.55
N GLY A 121 -7.69 2.37 -2.15
CA GLY A 121 -7.05 1.25 -2.84
C GLY A 121 -8.00 0.58 -3.83
N LEU A 122 -7.52 0.32 -5.05
CA LEU A 122 -8.20 -0.50 -6.06
C LEU A 122 -7.40 -1.79 -6.26
N ARG A 123 -8.07 -2.94 -6.16
CA ARG A 123 -7.46 -4.24 -6.46
C ARG A 123 -8.07 -4.81 -7.72
N ILE A 124 -7.26 -4.96 -8.76
CA ILE A 124 -7.64 -5.56 -10.03
C ILE A 124 -7.01 -6.95 -10.08
N LYS A 125 -7.81 -7.97 -10.38
CA LYS A 125 -7.33 -9.33 -10.63
C LYS A 125 -7.28 -9.55 -12.13
N GLU A 126 -6.10 -9.87 -12.64
CA GLU A 126 -5.87 -10.17 -14.05
C GLU A 126 -5.36 -11.61 -14.16
N ASN A 127 -5.81 -12.32 -15.20
CA ASN A 127 -5.29 -13.64 -15.54
C ASN A 127 -4.26 -13.46 -16.67
N LYS A 128 -3.05 -13.95 -16.48
CA LYS A 128 -1.98 -13.89 -17.47
C LYS A 128 -1.46 -15.29 -17.75
N GLU A 129 -1.47 -15.69 -19.01
CA GLU A 129 -0.81 -16.92 -19.45
C GLU A 129 0.70 -16.69 -19.46
N VAL A 130 1.42 -17.58 -18.81
CA VAL A 130 2.88 -17.56 -18.70
C VAL A 130 3.43 -18.91 -19.14
N TYR A 131 4.47 -18.87 -19.97
CA TYR A 131 5.26 -20.06 -20.24
C TYR A 131 6.25 -20.23 -19.10
N GLU A 132 6.20 -21.38 -18.44
CA GLU A 132 7.09 -21.73 -17.34
C GLU A 132 7.75 -23.07 -17.66
N GLY A 133 9.06 -23.15 -17.51
CA GLY A 133 9.84 -24.33 -17.88
C GLY A 133 11.34 -24.04 -17.85
N GLU A 134 12.13 -25.10 -17.84
CA GLU A 134 13.58 -25.02 -17.98
C GLU A 134 13.94 -24.77 -19.45
N VAL A 135 14.83 -23.80 -19.70
CA VAL A 135 15.32 -23.52 -21.05
C VAL A 135 16.38 -24.56 -21.41
N THR A 136 16.08 -25.42 -22.36
CA THR A 136 17.02 -26.46 -22.83
C THR A 136 17.96 -25.94 -23.92
N GLU A 137 17.43 -25.20 -24.90
CA GLU A 137 18.20 -24.66 -26.02
C GLU A 137 17.63 -23.30 -26.46
N LEU A 138 18.52 -22.40 -26.89
CA LEU A 138 18.15 -21.07 -27.38
C LEU A 138 19.00 -20.73 -28.60
N THR A 139 18.40 -20.83 -29.78
CA THR A 139 19.09 -20.62 -31.05
C THR A 139 18.59 -19.33 -31.70
N PRO A 140 19.44 -18.30 -31.84
CA PRO A 140 19.06 -17.07 -32.54
C PRO A 140 19.04 -17.29 -34.05
N GLU A 141 17.94 -16.90 -34.72
CA GLU A 141 17.91 -16.78 -36.18
C GLU A 141 18.19 -15.32 -36.58
N TYR A 142 19.24 -15.11 -37.38
CA TYR A 142 19.50 -13.83 -38.02
C TYR A 142 18.87 -13.85 -39.41
N THR A 143 17.81 -13.07 -39.59
CA THR A 143 17.34 -12.77 -40.94
C THR A 143 18.28 -11.73 -41.53
N GLU A 144 18.82 -12.00 -42.71
CA GLU A 144 19.41 -10.96 -43.55
C GLU A 144 18.26 -10.01 -43.92
N ALA A 145 18.12 -8.90 -43.19
CA ALA A 145 17.53 -7.74 -43.82
C ALA A 145 18.40 -7.49 -45.05
N GLU A 146 17.80 -7.32 -46.22
CA GLU A 146 18.47 -6.74 -47.38
C GLU A 146 18.88 -5.31 -46.99
N VAL A 147 19.95 -5.18 -46.20
CA VAL A 147 20.57 -3.92 -45.86
C VAL A 147 21.31 -3.51 -47.12
N GLY A 148 20.58 -2.80 -47.97
CA GLY A 148 21.16 -1.98 -49.02
C GLY A 148 22.34 -1.21 -48.43
N PHE A 149 23.49 -1.45 -49.04
CA PHE A 149 24.79 -0.89 -48.74
C PHE A 149 24.71 0.59 -48.32
N TRP A 150 25.17 0.88 -47.09
CA TRP A 150 25.67 2.14 -46.49
C TRP A 150 25.04 2.49 -45.13
N GLY A 151 25.83 2.30 -44.07
CA GLY A 151 25.80 3.14 -42.85
C GLY A 151 24.79 2.76 -41.76
N GLN A 152 25.31 2.08 -40.72
CA GLN A 152 24.76 1.96 -39.36
C GLN A 152 23.22 1.85 -39.20
N GLY A 153 22.73 0.64 -38.94
CA GLY A 153 21.39 0.42 -38.41
C GLY A 153 21.38 -0.72 -37.39
N PHE A 154 21.10 -0.40 -36.13
CA PHE A 154 20.84 -1.39 -35.08
C PHE A 154 19.63 -2.24 -35.49
N GLY A 155 19.88 -3.52 -35.81
CA GLY A 155 18.86 -4.46 -36.26
C GLY A 155 17.84 -4.76 -35.16
N GLY A 156 16.60 -4.34 -35.39
CA GLY A 156 15.46 -4.66 -34.54
C GLY A 156 15.14 -6.15 -34.62
N GLY A 157 15.29 -6.86 -33.50
CA GLY A 157 14.92 -8.27 -33.39
C GLY A 157 13.39 -8.45 -33.33
N LYS A 158 12.85 -9.34 -34.16
CA LYS A 158 11.53 -9.95 -33.94
C LYS A 158 11.75 -11.35 -33.37
N VAL A 159 11.14 -11.62 -32.22
CA VAL A 159 11.15 -12.93 -31.57
C VAL A 159 9.95 -13.76 -32.04
N GLY A 160 10.22 -14.95 -32.58
CA GLY A 160 9.31 -16.07 -32.81
C GLY A 160 10.19 -17.31 -33.05
N ARG A 161 9.86 -18.55 -32.70
CA ARG A 161 8.58 -19.24 -32.50
C ARG A 161 8.83 -20.34 -31.45
N ALA A 162 7.96 -20.45 -30.43
CA ALA A 162 8.05 -21.52 -29.44
C ALA A 162 7.75 -22.88 -30.09
N GLY A 163 8.66 -23.84 -29.89
CA GLY A 163 8.49 -25.23 -30.31
C GLY A 163 7.37 -25.92 -29.53
N SER A 164 6.75 -26.88 -30.22
CA SER A 164 5.55 -27.63 -29.86
C SER A 164 5.57 -28.31 -28.48
N PHE A 165 4.51 -28.07 -27.70
CA PHE A 165 3.79 -29.03 -26.87
C PHE A 165 2.29 -28.90 -27.16
#